data_AF-A0A9D5RXS0-F1
#
_entry.id   AF-A0A9D5RXS0-F1
#
_cell.length_a   1.000
_cell.length_b   1.000
_cell.length_c   1.000
_cell.angle_alpha   90.00
_cell.angle_beta   90.00
_cell.angle_gamma   90.00
#
_symmetry.space_group_name_H-M   'P 1'
#
loop_
_entity.id
_entity.type
_entity.pdbx_description
1 polymer ?
#
loop_
_entity_poly.entity_id
_entity_poly.type
_entity_poly.pdbx_seq_one_letter_code
_entity_poly.pdbx_strand_id
1 'polypeptide(L)'
;MLKKRGILLILCALFYAVLCIFSIVTGIIYAGGKRELNPLELSDSFMDKLSDPGRRSAFAKKMGYVTIIVGIVQGITSYCLFAGKSPQAWWVALGFTIFSIGSVSVKLKGKINAFPLLKAAAYITILVILLLSSTRMIYFGA
;
A
#
# COMPACT_ATOMS: atom_id res chain seq x y z
N MET A 1 4.94 20.64 -24.10
CA MET A 1 4.57 20.43 -22.67
C MET A 1 4.19 18.98 -22.29
N LEU A 2 4.31 17.97 -23.17
CA LEU A 2 3.98 16.57 -22.84
C LEU A 2 5.05 15.82 -22.01
N LYS A 3 6.34 16.15 -22.13
CA LYS A 3 7.43 15.39 -21.48
C LYS A 3 7.46 15.45 -19.95
N LYS A 4 6.90 16.48 -19.31
CA LYS A 4 6.86 16.61 -17.84
C LYS A 4 5.62 15.96 -17.20
N ARG A 5 4.57 15.65 -17.98
CA ARG A 5 3.26 15.24 -17.46
C ARG A 5 3.17 13.76 -17.03
N GLY A 6 4.11 12.91 -17.45
CA GLY A 6 4.15 11.49 -17.05
C GLY A 6 5.10 11.14 -15.91
N ILE A 7 6.07 12.01 -15.56
CA ILE A 7 7.13 11.65 -14.61
C ILE A 7 6.56 11.40 -13.21
N LEU A 8 5.63 12.23 -12.76
CA LEU A 8 4.99 12.06 -11.44
C LEU A 8 4.19 10.75 -11.36
N LEU A 9 3.43 10.41 -12.40
CA LEU A 9 2.71 9.14 -12.47
C LEU A 9 3.66 7.94 -12.51
N ILE A 10 4.76 8.04 -13.24
CA ILE A 10 5.81 7.01 -13.27
C ILE A 10 6.41 6.82 -11.88
N LEU A 11 6.71 7.90 -11.15
CA LEU A 11 7.21 7.81 -9.77
C LEU A 11 6.19 7.17 -8.83
N CYS A 12 4.90 7.52 -8.94
CA CYS A 12 3.83 6.87 -8.19
C CYS A 12 3.72 5.37 -8.53
N ALA A 13 3.83 5.02 -9.81
CA ALA A 13 3.76 3.63 -10.28
C ALA A 13 4.96 2.82 -9.76
N LEU A 14 6.18 3.37 -9.82
CA LEU A 14 7.38 2.76 -9.27
C LEU A 14 7.28 2.58 -7.76
N PHE A 15 6.75 3.57 -7.03
CA PHE A 15 6.52 3.45 -5.60
C PHE A 15 5.61 2.26 -5.27
N TYR A 16 4.48 2.11 -5.96
CA TYR A 16 3.59 0.95 -5.78
C TYR A 16 4.24 -0.37 -6.22
N ALA A 17 5.10 -0.38 -7.24
CA ALA A 17 5.84 -1.57 -7.66
C ALA A 17 6.83 -2.03 -6.58
N VAL A 18 7.57 -1.09 -5.98
CA VAL A 18 8.49 -1.39 -4.87
C VAL A 18 7.71 -1.90 -3.66
N LEU A 19 6.58 -1.28 -3.32
CA LEU A 19 5.71 -1.76 -2.25
C LEU A 19 5.15 -3.15 -2.54
N CYS A 20 4.75 -3.44 -3.78
CA CYS A 20 4.27 -4.75 -4.21
C CYS A 20 5.30 -5.84 -3.90
N ILE A 21 6.55 -5.64 -4.36
CA ILE A 21 7.64 -6.58 -4.11
C ILE A 21 7.86 -6.75 -2.60
N PHE A 22 7.93 -5.65 -1.87
CA PHE A 22 8.12 -5.69 -0.41
C PHE A 22 7.00 -6.46 0.30
N SER A 23 5.75 -6.22 -0.08
CA SER A 23 4.57 -6.88 0.50
C SER A 23 4.53 -8.38 0.16
N ILE A 24 4.82 -8.76 -1.08
CA ILE A 24 4.87 -10.17 -1.48
C ILE A 24 5.98 -10.91 -0.72
N VAL A 25 7.20 -10.36 -0.70
CA VAL A 25 8.34 -10.97 0.01
C VAL A 25 8.05 -11.09 1.51
N THR A 26 7.58 -10.01 2.13
CA THR A 26 7.22 -10.00 3.55
C THR A 26 6.10 -10.98 3.87
N GLY A 27 5.09 -11.03 3.00
CA GLY A 27 3.96 -11.93 3.14
C GLY A 27 4.36 -13.41 3.02
N ILE A 28 5.26 -13.76 2.09
CA ILE A 28 5.81 -15.12 1.96
C ILE A 28 6.62 -15.50 3.21
N ILE A 29 7.42 -14.57 3.74
CA ILE A 29 8.22 -14.80 4.95
C ILE A 29 7.31 -15.09 6.15
N TYR A 30 6.26 -14.29 6.35
CA TYR A 30 5.29 -14.50 7.43
C TYR A 30 4.43 -15.75 7.21
N ALA A 31 3.95 -16.02 6.00
CA ALA A 31 3.14 -17.20 5.69
C ALA A 31 3.94 -18.51 5.80
N GLY A 32 5.23 -18.46 5.50
CA GLY A 32 6.18 -19.57 5.64
C GLY A 32 6.70 -19.79 7.06
N GLY A 33 6.26 -19.00 8.05
CA GLY A 33 6.69 -19.14 9.45
C GLY A 33 8.16 -18.82 9.70
N LYS A 34 8.84 -18.17 8.75
CA LYS A 34 10.27 -17.81 8.85
C LYS A 34 10.51 -16.57 9.72
N ARG A 35 9.45 -15.86 10.10
CA ARG A 35 9.49 -14.68 10.96
C ARG A 35 8.21 -14.59 11.78
N GLU A 36 8.35 -14.32 13.07
CA GLU A 36 7.21 -13.96 13.92
C GLU A 36 6.84 -12.49 13.70
N LEU A 37 5.57 -12.15 13.99
CA LEU A 37 5.08 -10.77 13.90
C LEU A 37 5.96 -9.85 14.74
N ASN A 38 6.50 -8.80 14.12
CA ASN A 38 7.30 -7.83 14.83
C ASN A 38 6.40 -7.07 15.82
N PRO A 39 6.68 -7.06 17.14
CA PRO A 39 5.88 -6.35 18.13
C PRO A 39 5.84 -4.83 17.90
N LEU A 40 6.78 -4.28 17.12
CA LEU A 40 6.75 -2.87 16.69
C LEU A 40 5.66 -2.57 15.64
N GLU A 41 5.09 -3.59 15.00
CA GLU A 41 4.07 -3.47 13.95
C GLU A 41 2.63 -3.68 14.45
N LEU A 42 2.46 -4.12 15.71
CA LEU A 42 1.16 -4.36 16.36
C LEU A 42 0.92 -3.36 17.49
N SER A 43 -0.33 -2.98 17.71
CA SER A 43 -0.69 -2.21 18.91
C SER A 43 -0.62 -3.11 20.15
N ASP A 44 -0.34 -2.50 21.30
CA ASP A 44 -0.20 -3.23 22.57
C ASP A 44 -1.47 -4.04 22.90
N SER A 45 -2.65 -3.52 22.55
CA SER A 45 -3.94 -4.22 22.67
C SER A 45 -4.09 -5.50 21.83
N PHE A 46 -3.35 -5.61 20.73
CA PHE A 46 -3.31 -6.82 19.89
C PHE A 46 -2.30 -7.83 20.42
N MET A 47 -1.19 -7.37 21.01
CA MET A 47 -0.20 -8.22 21.66
C MET A 47 -0.81 -8.94 22.88
N ASP A 48 -1.64 -8.25 23.67
CA ASP A 48 -2.34 -8.86 24.82
C ASP A 48 -3.38 -9.92 24.39
N LYS A 49 -4.10 -9.69 23.29
CA LYS A 49 -5.07 -10.67 22.73
C LYS A 49 -4.40 -11.90 22.11
N LEU A 50 -3.12 -11.82 21.79
CA LEU A 50 -2.32 -12.86 21.18
C LEU A 50 -1.27 -13.41 22.16
N SER A 51 -1.57 -13.47 23.46
CA SER A 51 -0.63 -13.93 24.48
C SER A 51 -0.10 -15.35 24.22
N ASP A 52 -0.89 -16.24 23.63
CA ASP A 52 -0.48 -17.60 23.26
C ASP A 52 0.46 -17.65 22.02
N PRO A 53 1.64 -18.30 22.12
CA PRO A 53 2.58 -18.44 20.99
C PRO A 53 1.97 -19.09 19.75
N GLY A 54 1.12 -20.13 19.92
CA GLY A 54 0.44 -20.79 18.81
C GLY A 54 -0.55 -19.88 18.09
N ARG A 55 -1.23 -18.99 18.83
CA ARG A 55 -2.17 -18.00 18.25
C ARG A 55 -1.41 -16.88 17.53
N ARG A 56 -0.24 -16.45 18.03
CA ARG A 56 0.64 -15.51 17.32
C ARG A 56 1.12 -16.06 15.99
N SER A 57 1.58 -17.32 15.96
CA SER A 57 2.08 -17.95 14.73
C SER A 57 0.97 -18.12 13.69
N ALA A 58 -0.22 -18.59 14.10
CA ALA A 58 -1.38 -18.69 13.21
C ALA A 58 -1.83 -17.31 12.69
N PHE A 59 -1.81 -16.28 13.54
CA PHE A 59 -2.14 -14.92 13.15
C PHE A 59 -1.09 -14.32 12.21
N ALA A 60 0.20 -14.54 12.46
CA ALA A 60 1.30 -14.14 11.59
C ALA A 60 1.15 -14.75 10.20
N LYS A 61 0.84 -16.04 10.12
CA LYS A 61 0.59 -16.73 8.86
C LYS A 61 -0.60 -16.15 8.11
N LYS A 62 -1.72 -15.89 8.79
CA LYS A 62 -2.89 -15.23 8.22
C LYS A 62 -2.56 -13.84 7.68
N MET A 63 -1.84 -13.03 8.46
CA MET A 63 -1.41 -11.70 8.05
C MET A 63 -0.41 -11.75 6.89
N GLY A 64 0.40 -12.81 6.80
CA GLY A 64 1.26 -13.10 5.65
C GLY A 64 0.46 -13.19 4.35
N TYR A 65 -0.59 -14.02 4.31
CA TYR A 65 -1.48 -14.12 3.14
C TYR A 65 -2.17 -12.80 2.81
N VAL A 66 -2.67 -12.08 3.82
CA VAL A 66 -3.27 -10.74 3.61
C VAL A 66 -2.25 -9.79 2.98
N THR A 67 -0.99 -9.82 3.44
CA THR A 67 0.09 -8.97 2.92
C THR A 67 0.42 -9.32 1.46
N ILE A 68 0.37 -10.61 1.08
CA ILE A 68 0.52 -11.03 -0.33
C ILE A 68 -0.59 -10.44 -1.19
N ILE A 69 -1.85 -10.54 -0.76
CA ILE A 69 -3.00 -9.99 -1.49
C ILE A 69 -2.85 -8.47 -1.66
N VAL A 70 -2.48 -7.76 -0.60
CA VAL A 70 -2.20 -6.32 -0.66
C VAL A 70 -1.08 -6.04 -1.68
N GLY A 71 -0.03 -6.86 -1.72
CA GLY A 71 1.03 -6.77 -2.71
C GLY A 71 0.52 -6.90 -4.15
N ILE A 72 -0.35 -7.89 -4.42
CA ILE A 72 -0.96 -8.06 -5.75
C ILE A 72 -1.75 -6.80 -6.15
N VAL A 73 -2.56 -6.24 -5.25
CA VAL A 73 -3.35 -5.03 -5.52
C VAL A 73 -2.45 -3.80 -5.73
N GLN A 74 -1.33 -3.71 -5.02
CA GLN A 74 -0.29 -2.70 -5.28
C GLN A 74 0.29 -2.84 -6.70
N GLY A 75 0.55 -4.08 -7.14
CA GLY A 75 1.00 -4.38 -8.50
C GLY A 75 -0.02 -3.95 -9.57
N ILE A 76 -1.30 -4.29 -9.37
CA ILE A 76 -2.39 -3.85 -10.25
C ILE A 76 -2.46 -2.33 -10.31
N THR A 77 -2.37 -1.66 -9.15
CA THR A 77 -2.40 -0.20 -9.08
C THR A 77 -1.20 0.42 -9.80
N SER A 78 0.00 -0.14 -9.63
CA SER A 78 1.20 0.27 -10.37
C SER A 78 0.99 0.16 -11.88
N TYR A 79 0.45 -0.96 -12.35
CA TYR A 79 0.13 -1.16 -13.77
C TYR A 79 -0.90 -0.15 -14.28
N CYS A 80 -1.97 0.09 -13.53
CA CYS A 80 -2.98 1.10 -13.85
C CYS A 80 -2.36 2.49 -13.99
N LEU A 81 -1.39 2.83 -13.15
CA LEU A 81 -0.67 4.10 -13.20
C LEU A 81 0.26 4.23 -14.42
N PHE A 82 0.83 3.12 -14.90
CA PHE A 82 1.64 3.08 -16.12
C PHE A 82 0.80 3.11 -17.40
N ALA A 83 -0.32 2.39 -17.44
CA ALA A 83 -1.13 2.24 -18.64
C ALA A 83 -1.78 3.57 -19.09
N GLY A 84 -2.12 4.45 -18.15
CA GLY A 84 -2.33 5.89 -18.38
C GLY A 84 -3.39 6.29 -19.41
N LYS A 85 -4.34 5.43 -19.80
CA LYS A 85 -5.31 5.69 -20.89
C LYS A 85 -6.70 5.10 -20.65
N SER A 86 -7.06 4.80 -19.40
CA SER A 86 -8.37 4.25 -19.06
C SER A 86 -8.96 4.91 -17.81
N PRO A 87 -10.19 5.45 -17.87
CA PRO A 87 -10.92 5.94 -16.70
C PRO A 87 -10.99 4.91 -15.56
N GLN A 88 -11.14 3.63 -15.91
CA GLN A 88 -11.20 2.53 -14.94
C GLN A 88 -9.87 2.37 -14.21
N ALA A 89 -8.74 2.50 -14.92
CA ALA A 89 -7.41 2.44 -14.32
C ALA A 89 -7.20 3.60 -13.32
N TRP A 90 -7.71 4.79 -13.62
CA TRP A 90 -7.69 5.90 -12.67
C TRP A 90 -8.50 5.61 -11.41
N TRP A 91 -9.72 5.08 -11.54
CA TRP A 91 -10.57 4.73 -10.40
C TRP A 91 -9.96 3.64 -9.52
N VAL A 92 -9.33 2.62 -10.12
CA VAL A 92 -8.60 1.59 -9.38
C VAL A 92 -7.45 2.20 -8.57
N ALA A 93 -6.64 3.04 -9.21
CA ALA A 93 -5.52 3.70 -8.52
C ALA A 93 -6.00 4.65 -7.41
N LEU A 94 -7.07 5.40 -7.65
CA LEU A 94 -7.67 6.29 -6.65
C LEU A 94 -8.23 5.51 -5.46
N GLY A 95 -9.07 4.51 -5.72
CA GLY A 95 -9.71 3.70 -4.69
C GLY A 95 -8.68 3.00 -3.80
N PHE A 96 -7.65 2.42 -4.40
CA PHE A 96 -6.58 1.78 -3.64
C PHE A 96 -5.74 2.78 -2.82
N THR A 97 -5.50 3.98 -3.36
CA THR A 97 -4.77 5.03 -2.63
C THR A 97 -5.57 5.50 -1.41
N ILE A 98 -6.88 5.72 -1.55
CA ILE A 98 -7.75 6.11 -0.43
C ILE A 98 -7.79 5.01 0.64
N PHE A 99 -7.97 3.74 0.22
CA PHE A 99 -7.92 2.60 1.13
C PHE A 99 -6.60 2.54 1.90
N SER A 100 -5.48 2.76 1.21
CA SER A 100 -4.14 2.74 1.80
C SER A 100 -3.95 3.84 2.85
N ILE A 101 -4.48 5.06 2.61
CA ILE A 101 -4.50 6.14 3.60
C ILE A 101 -5.28 5.70 4.84
N GLY A 102 -6.49 5.17 4.67
CA GLY A 102 -7.32 4.68 5.78
C GLY A 102 -6.60 3.60 6.60
N SER A 103 -5.97 2.63 5.93
CA SER A 103 -5.21 1.55 6.58
C SER A 103 -4.05 2.09 7.43
N VAL A 104 -3.29 3.07 6.92
CA VAL A 104 -2.18 3.68 7.66
C VAL A 104 -2.67 4.55 8.82
N SER A 105 -3.77 5.30 8.64
CA SER A 105 -4.38 6.10 9.70
C SER A 105 -4.81 5.26 10.91
N VAL A 106 -5.33 4.05 10.68
CA VAL A 106 -5.65 3.11 11.77
C VAL A 106 -4.39 2.68 12.53
N LYS A 107 -3.26 2.47 11.82
CA LYS A 107 -1.97 2.13 12.46
C LYS A 107 -1.40 3.30 13.26
N LEU A 108 -1.52 4.52 12.75
CA LEU A 108 -1.06 5.74 13.42
C LEU A 108 -1.85 6.04 14.70
N LYS A 109 -3.13 5.67 14.78
CA LYS A 109 -3.93 5.77 16.02
C LYS A 109 -3.41 4.88 17.15
N GLY A 110 -2.77 3.76 16.83
CA GLY A 110 -2.24 2.82 17.82
C GLY A 110 -0.84 3.19 18.31
N LYS A 111 0.07 3.55 17.39
CA LYS A 111 1.45 3.92 17.71
C LYS A 111 2.03 4.83 16.62
N ILE A 112 2.44 6.04 16.99
CA ILE A 112 3.06 6.97 16.05
C ILE A 112 4.51 6.54 15.84
N ASN A 113 4.74 5.80 14.76
CA ASN A 113 6.06 5.44 14.28
C ASN A 113 6.38 6.22 13.00
N ALA A 114 7.66 6.57 12.79
CA ALA A 114 8.10 7.32 11.60
C ALA A 114 7.75 6.62 10.28
N PHE A 115 7.74 5.28 10.26
CA PHE A 115 7.48 4.49 9.06
C PHE A 115 6.02 4.53 8.58
N PRO A 116 4.99 4.31 9.43
CA PRO A 116 3.60 4.64 9.10
C PRO A 116 3.40 6.10 8.66
N LEU A 117 4.07 7.05 9.31
CA LEU A 117 3.94 8.48 8.97
C LEU A 117 4.44 8.77 7.55
N LEU A 118 5.62 8.25 7.18
CA LEU A 118 6.18 8.36 5.84
C LEU A 118 5.27 7.71 4.78
N LYS A 119 4.67 6.55 5.09
CA LYS A 119 3.70 5.90 4.20
C LYS A 119 2.44 6.75 4.01
N ALA A 120 1.91 7.33 5.07
CA ALA A 120 0.75 8.23 4.98
C ALA A 120 1.05 9.44 4.10
N ALA A 121 2.19 10.09 4.31
CA ALA A 121 2.64 11.21 3.49
C ALA A 121 2.73 10.81 2.01
N ALA A 122 3.37 9.68 1.70
CA ALA A 122 3.48 9.17 0.33
C ALA A 122 2.11 8.93 -0.32
N TYR A 123 1.17 8.27 0.37
CA TYR A 123 -0.17 8.03 -0.17
C TYR A 123 -0.97 9.33 -0.35
N ILE A 124 -0.85 10.30 0.54
CA ILE A 124 -1.46 11.63 0.39
C ILE A 124 -0.88 12.35 -0.84
N THR A 125 0.44 12.30 -1.04
CA THR A 125 1.08 12.88 -2.22
C THR A 125 0.58 12.21 -3.51
N ILE A 126 0.46 10.89 -3.53
CA ILE A 126 -0.09 10.14 -4.68
C ILE A 126 -1.55 10.55 -4.93
N LEU A 127 -2.36 10.69 -3.88
CA LEU A 127 -3.74 11.14 -3.99
C LEU A 127 -3.83 12.52 -4.61
N VAL A 128 -3.03 13.48 -4.14
CA VAL A 128 -2.98 14.83 -4.72
C VAL A 128 -2.60 14.75 -6.20
N ILE A 129 -1.57 13.99 -6.56
CA ILE A 129 -1.14 13.79 -7.96
C ILE A 129 -2.27 13.22 -8.81
N LEU A 130 -3.02 12.23 -8.31
CA LEU A 130 -4.16 11.63 -9.02
C LEU A 130 -5.32 12.61 -9.24
N LEU A 131 -5.52 13.55 -8.31
CA LEU A 131 -6.59 14.53 -8.36
C LEU A 131 -6.25 15.77 -9.22
N LEU A 132 -4.97 16.01 -9.52
CA LEU A 132 -4.57 17.10 -10.42
C LEU A 132 -5.28 16.99 -11.77
N SER A 133 -5.83 18.11 -12.25
CA SER A 133 -6.52 18.17 -13.55
C SER A 133 -5.63 17.70 -14.70
N SER A 134 -4.32 17.98 -14.64
CA SER A 134 -3.33 17.51 -15.60
C SER A 134 -3.22 15.98 -15.65
N THR A 135 -3.34 15.31 -14.51
CA THR A 135 -3.32 13.85 -14.39
C THR A 135 -4.63 13.24 -14.85
N ARG A 136 -5.77 13.83 -14.45
CA ARG A 136 -7.10 13.35 -14.88
C ARG A 136 -7.24 13.40 -16.40
N MET A 137 -6.76 14.44 -17.07
CA MET A 137 -6.78 14.52 -18.53
C MET A 137 -6.02 13.38 -19.24
N ILE A 138 -5.02 12.78 -18.58
CA ILE A 138 -4.29 11.63 -19.13
C ILE A 138 -5.19 10.40 -19.21
N TYR A 139 -6.07 10.19 -18.23
CA TYR A 139 -6.93 9.01 -18.14
C TYR A 139 -8.30 9.17 -18.80
N PHE A 140 -8.86 10.38 -18.77
CA PHE A 140 -10.21 10.63 -19.25
C PHE A 140 -10.27 11.18 -20.68
N GLY A 141 -9.11 11.52 -21.27
CA GLY A 141 -9.10 12.36 -22.46
C GLY A 141 -9.62 13.76 -22.13
N ALA A 142 -9.36 14.73 -23.00
CA ALA A 142 -10.16 15.95 -23.02
C ALA A 142 -11.47 15.66 -23.75
#